data_AF-A0A535LYS8-F1
#
_entry.id   AF-A0A535LYS8-F1
#
_cell.length_a   1.000
_cell.length_b   1.000
_cell.length_c   1.000
_cell.angle_alpha   90.00
_cell.angle_beta   90.00
_cell.angle_gamma   90.00
#
_symmetry.space_group_name_H-M   'P 1'
#
loop_
_entity.id
_entity.type
_entity.pdbx_description
1 polymer ?
#
loop_
_entity_poly.entity_id
_entity_poly.type
_entity_poly.pdbx_seq_one_letter_code
_entity_poly.pdbx_strand_id
1 'polypeptide(L)'
;MLIGSPIPTSRSEHERLTKFKALAVLSSDAISSVAYATEAILATLIVAGSINLGLTLPISFAIVLLLAIVALSYRQTIPAYPNGGGSYIVAKDNLGTLPGLVAAASLMIDYVLTVSVSVSAGVQALATLFPALSSTFTIVSIDVALVLFIMLVNLRGVRESGSIFAIPTYIFIGSALLLIIVGALKSFFIQHNPVIGHFQYVATTEPLSIFLILRSFAAGCAAMTGTEAISNGIPAFKKP
;
A
#
# COMPACT_ATOMS: atom_id res chain seq x y z
N MET A 1 6.55 -10.00 -31.72
CA MET A 1 5.30 -10.57 -31.15
C MET A 1 4.87 -9.68 -29.99
N LEU A 2 3.57 -9.39 -29.83
CA LEU A 2 3.06 -8.51 -28.75
C LEU A 2 3.41 -9.02 -27.34
N ILE A 3 3.63 -10.33 -27.22
CA ILE A 3 4.03 -11.06 -26.02
C ILE A 3 5.51 -11.45 -26.19
N GLY A 4 6.32 -11.21 -25.17
CA GLY A 4 7.74 -11.54 -25.16
C GLY A 4 7.98 -13.06 -25.14
N SER A 5 9.22 -13.48 -25.38
CA SER A 5 9.60 -14.90 -25.25
C SER A 5 9.36 -15.37 -23.80
N PRO A 6 8.84 -16.60 -23.57
CA PRO A 6 8.72 -17.15 -22.21
C PRO A 6 10.08 -17.15 -21.52
N ILE A 7 10.16 -16.58 -20.33
CA ILE A 7 11.39 -16.58 -19.53
C ILE A 7 11.50 -17.94 -18.83
N PRO A 8 12.54 -18.74 -19.09
CA PRO A 8 12.75 -19.99 -18.37
C PRO A 8 13.00 -19.71 -16.89
N THR A 9 12.35 -20.46 -16.00
CA THR A 9 12.50 -20.35 -14.53
C THR A 9 13.95 -20.48 -14.07
N SER A 10 14.81 -21.13 -14.87
CA SER A 10 16.25 -21.27 -14.64
C SER A 10 17.05 -19.96 -14.76
N ARG A 11 16.53 -18.90 -15.38
CA ARG A 11 17.15 -17.56 -15.38
C ARG A 11 16.82 -16.74 -14.12
N SER A 12 15.79 -17.11 -13.36
CA SER A 12 15.37 -16.37 -12.14
C SER A 12 16.29 -16.60 -10.93
N GLU A 13 17.12 -17.65 -10.92
CA GLU A 13 18.02 -17.92 -9.80
C GLU A 13 19.23 -16.96 -9.70
N HIS A 14 19.54 -16.22 -10.77
CA HIS A 14 20.80 -15.45 -10.87
C HIS A 14 20.71 -13.99 -10.39
N GLU A 15 19.54 -13.46 -10.06
CA GLU A 15 19.38 -12.07 -9.59
C GLU A 15 18.74 -11.96 -8.20
N ARG A 16 19.35 -12.56 -7.18
CA ARG A 16 18.98 -12.25 -5.79
C ARG A 16 19.24 -10.76 -5.48
N LEU A 17 18.24 -10.09 -4.92
CA LEU A 17 18.27 -8.67 -4.60
C LEU A 17 19.08 -8.40 -3.32
N THR A 18 19.85 -7.31 -3.31
CA THR A 18 20.44 -6.80 -2.06
C THR A 18 19.35 -6.32 -1.13
N LYS A 19 19.58 -6.31 0.20
CA LYS A 19 18.58 -5.84 1.19
C LYS A 19 17.96 -4.49 0.84
N PHE A 20 18.78 -3.55 0.36
CA PHE A 20 18.33 -2.21 -0.05
C PHE A 20 17.37 -2.22 -1.25
N LYS A 21 17.68 -3.02 -2.29
CA LYS A 21 16.82 -3.16 -3.48
C LYS A 21 15.58 -3.98 -3.16
N ALA A 22 15.73 -5.06 -2.42
CA ALA A 22 14.66 -5.94 -2.01
C ALA A 22 13.64 -5.21 -1.14
N LEU A 23 14.10 -4.39 -0.18
CA LEU A 23 13.22 -3.54 0.61
C LEU A 23 12.43 -2.61 -0.31
N ALA A 24 13.09 -1.82 -1.16
CA ALA A 24 12.40 -0.86 -2.02
C ALA A 24 11.37 -1.49 -2.98
N VAL A 25 11.65 -2.69 -3.48
CA VAL A 25 10.76 -3.40 -4.41
C VAL A 25 9.62 -4.09 -3.67
N LEU A 26 9.90 -4.80 -2.58
CA LEU A 26 8.90 -5.62 -1.86
C LEU A 26 8.09 -4.81 -0.85
N SER A 27 8.62 -3.69 -0.35
CA SER A 27 7.87 -2.77 0.52
C SER A 27 7.17 -1.67 -0.26
N SER A 28 7.29 -1.64 -1.59
CA SER A 28 6.65 -0.61 -2.42
C SER A 28 5.14 -0.61 -2.22
N ASP A 29 4.52 -1.78 -2.09
CA ASP A 29 3.08 -1.93 -1.91
C ASP A 29 2.65 -1.39 -0.54
N ALA A 30 3.37 -1.73 0.54
CA ALA A 30 3.10 -1.19 1.86
C ALA A 30 3.30 0.34 1.95
N ILE A 31 4.31 0.86 1.25
CA ILE A 31 4.60 2.29 1.21
C ILE A 31 3.53 3.05 0.41
N SER A 32 3.10 2.52 -0.74
CA SER A 32 2.07 3.14 -1.57
C SER A 32 0.71 3.14 -0.87
N SER A 33 0.39 2.11 -0.07
CA SER A 33 -0.85 2.04 0.71
C SER A 33 -1.07 3.19 1.67
N VAL A 34 0.00 3.78 2.20
CA VAL A 34 -0.08 4.96 3.08
C VAL A 34 -0.71 6.16 2.37
N ALA A 35 -0.52 6.26 1.04
CA ALA A 35 -1.02 7.39 0.26
C ALA A 35 -2.54 7.45 0.18
N TYR A 36 -3.24 6.31 0.24
CA TYR A 36 -4.71 6.26 0.16
C TYR A 36 -5.40 5.82 1.46
N ALA A 37 -4.70 5.13 2.37
CA ALA A 37 -5.30 4.66 3.62
C ALA A 37 -5.76 5.81 4.55
N THR A 38 -5.01 6.92 4.58
CA THR A 38 -5.39 8.10 5.36
C THR A 38 -6.70 8.70 4.84
N GLU A 39 -6.85 8.79 3.52
CA GLU A 39 -8.09 9.25 2.88
C GLU A 39 -9.25 8.30 3.20
N ALA A 40 -9.04 6.99 3.22
CA ALA A 40 -10.08 6.02 3.58
C ALA A 40 -10.60 6.20 5.03
N ILE A 41 -9.71 6.52 5.98
CA ILE A 41 -10.11 6.87 7.36
C ILE A 41 -10.97 8.14 7.35
N LEU A 42 -10.53 9.19 6.64
CA LEU A 42 -11.24 10.46 6.58
C LEU A 42 -12.61 10.32 5.88
N ALA A 43 -12.67 9.62 4.75
CA ALA A 43 -13.88 9.41 3.97
C ALA A 43 -14.96 8.63 4.72
N THR A 44 -14.56 7.71 5.61
CA THR A 44 -15.50 7.01 6.49
C THR A 44 -15.91 7.86 7.69
N LEU A 45 -15.00 8.67 8.24
CA LEU A 45 -15.23 9.44 9.46
C LEU A 45 -15.99 10.76 9.21
N ILE A 46 -15.91 11.31 8.00
CA ILE A 46 -16.51 12.60 7.63
C ILE A 46 -18.02 12.66 7.86
N VAL A 47 -18.72 11.52 7.80
CA VAL A 47 -20.16 11.43 8.09
C VAL A 47 -20.51 11.79 9.55
N ALA A 48 -19.55 11.65 10.48
CA ALA A 48 -19.68 12.16 11.84
C ALA A 48 -19.45 13.68 11.95
N GLY A 49 -19.19 14.36 10.84
CA GLY A 49 -18.93 15.79 10.77
C GLY A 49 -17.45 16.12 10.92
N SER A 50 -17.10 17.26 10.35
CA SER A 50 -15.71 17.71 10.20
C SER A 50 -14.98 17.97 11.53
N ILE A 51 -15.71 18.20 12.63
CA ILE A 51 -15.17 18.37 13.99
C ILE A 51 -14.51 17.08 14.53
N ASN A 52 -14.94 15.91 14.05
CA ASN A 52 -14.47 14.61 14.54
C ASN A 52 -13.26 14.08 13.77
N LEU A 53 -12.82 14.74 12.69
CA LEU A 53 -11.72 14.27 11.83
C LEU A 53 -10.38 14.15 12.59
N GLY A 54 -10.22 14.84 13.72
CA GLY A 54 -9.06 14.68 14.61
C GLY A 54 -8.87 13.25 15.15
N LEU A 55 -9.93 12.43 15.17
CA LEU A 55 -9.86 11.01 15.56
C LEU A 55 -9.03 10.16 14.59
N THR A 56 -8.72 10.69 13.40
CA THR A 56 -7.79 10.06 12.44
C THR A 56 -6.45 9.75 13.08
N LEU A 57 -5.91 10.63 13.94
CA LEU A 57 -4.62 10.41 14.60
C LEU A 57 -4.65 9.22 15.58
N PRO A 58 -5.56 9.17 16.57
CA PRO A 58 -5.73 7.98 17.42
C PRO A 58 -5.95 6.68 16.65
N ILE A 59 -6.75 6.72 15.58
CA ILE A 59 -7.00 5.55 14.72
C ILE A 59 -5.70 5.11 14.03
N SER A 60 -4.92 6.05 13.48
CA SER A 60 -3.61 5.75 12.88
C SER A 60 -2.63 5.15 13.90
N PHE A 61 -2.60 5.63 15.14
CA PHE A 61 -1.78 5.01 16.19
C PHE A 61 -2.19 3.55 16.47
N ALA A 62 -3.50 3.26 16.51
CA ALA A 62 -3.97 1.89 16.67
C ALA A 62 -3.56 1.00 15.49
N ILE A 63 -3.60 1.51 14.26
CA ILE A 63 -3.15 0.79 13.06
C ILE A 63 -1.64 0.53 13.11
N VAL A 64 -0.83 1.52 13.52
CA VAL A 64 0.62 1.35 13.70
C VAL A 64 0.93 0.29 14.76
N LEU A 65 0.18 0.27 15.86
CA LEU A 65 0.32 -0.78 16.88
C LEU A 65 -0.01 -2.16 16.31
N LEU A 66 -1.10 -2.28 15.54
CA LEU A 66 -1.47 -3.54 14.89
C LEU A 66 -0.40 -3.98 13.88
N LEU A 67 0.13 -3.05 13.08
CA LEU A 67 1.24 -3.31 12.16
C LEU A 67 2.49 -3.80 12.90
N ALA A 68 2.82 -3.23 14.05
CA ALA A 68 3.94 -3.70 14.88
C ALA A 68 3.72 -5.14 15.37
N ILE A 69 2.51 -5.49 15.80
CA ILE A 69 2.15 -6.86 16.19
C ILE A 69 2.33 -7.83 15.00
N VAL A 70 1.83 -7.47 13.83
CA VAL A 70 1.96 -8.27 12.60
C VAL A 70 3.43 -8.43 12.18
N ALA A 71 4.22 -7.35 12.24
CA ALA A 71 5.64 -7.39 11.92
C ALA A 71 6.43 -8.29 12.89
N LEU A 72 6.10 -8.26 14.19
CA LEU A 72 6.69 -9.16 15.18
C LEU A 72 6.31 -10.62 14.93
N SER A 73 5.07 -10.88 14.50
CA SER A 73 4.63 -12.22 14.09
C SER A 73 5.43 -12.72 12.88
N TYR A 74 5.53 -11.93 11.81
CA TYR A 74 6.34 -12.28 10.64
C TYR A 74 7.81 -12.52 10.99
N ARG A 75 8.39 -11.71 11.88
CA ARG A 75 9.77 -11.91 12.35
C ARG A 75 9.99 -13.28 12.99
N GLN A 76 8.98 -13.86 13.63
CA GLN A 76 9.04 -15.20 14.22
C GLN A 76 8.79 -16.29 13.18
N THR A 77 7.89 -16.06 12.23
CA THR A 77 7.52 -17.02 11.18
C THR A 77 8.60 -17.18 10.11
N ILE A 78 9.26 -16.09 9.69
CA ILE A 78 10.26 -16.08 8.61
C ILE A 78 11.41 -17.09 8.84
N PRO A 79 12.02 -17.18 10.04
CA PRO A 79 13.05 -18.20 10.32
C PRO A 79 12.54 -19.64 10.28
N ALA A 80 11.29 -19.89 10.63
CA ALA A 80 10.67 -21.22 10.59
C ALA A 80 10.31 -21.65 9.16
N TYR A 81 10.08 -20.68 8.26
CA TYR A 81 9.68 -20.90 6.86
C TYR A 81 10.63 -20.20 5.86
N PRO A 82 11.91 -20.59 5.78
CA PRO A 82 12.93 -19.90 4.98
C PRO A 82 12.72 -19.98 3.47
N ASN A 83 11.95 -20.96 2.99
CA ASN A 83 11.64 -21.16 1.57
C ASN A 83 10.33 -20.46 1.13
N GLY A 84 9.72 -19.67 2.01
CA GLY A 84 8.47 -18.94 1.74
C GLY A 84 7.63 -18.83 3.00
N GLY A 85 7.75 -17.70 3.70
CA GLY A 85 7.00 -17.39 4.92
C GLY A 85 5.58 -16.90 4.67
N GLY A 86 5.02 -17.27 3.51
CA GLY A 86 3.73 -16.83 3.05
C GLY A 86 2.58 -17.44 3.82
N SER A 87 1.52 -16.67 4.02
CA SER A 87 0.32 -17.08 4.77
C SER A 87 -0.29 -18.40 4.26
N TYR A 88 -0.16 -18.71 2.96
CA TYR A 88 -0.59 -20.00 2.40
C TYR A 88 0.19 -21.19 2.95
N ILE A 89 1.53 -21.15 2.92
CA ILE A 89 2.38 -22.28 3.34
C ILE A 89 2.18 -22.52 4.84
N VAL A 90 2.19 -21.43 5.63
CA VAL A 90 2.00 -21.50 7.08
C VAL A 90 0.61 -22.06 7.42
N ALA A 91 -0.46 -21.58 6.78
CA ALA A 91 -1.81 -22.07 7.05
C ALA A 91 -1.98 -23.54 6.62
N LYS A 92 -1.42 -23.93 5.48
CA LYS A 92 -1.50 -25.30 4.98
C LYS A 92 -0.81 -26.30 5.91
N ASP A 93 0.40 -25.97 6.37
CA ASP A 93 1.21 -26.87 7.18
C ASP A 93 0.65 -27.03 8.61
N ASN A 94 -0.03 -26.01 9.15
CA ASN A 94 -0.53 -26.02 10.54
C ASN A 94 -2.03 -26.31 10.68
N LEU A 95 -2.84 -25.94 9.68
CA LEU A 95 -4.31 -26.03 9.76
C LEU A 95 -4.91 -26.93 8.67
N GLY A 96 -4.08 -27.42 7.74
CA GLY A 96 -4.49 -28.30 6.65
C GLY A 96 -4.92 -27.58 5.37
N THR A 97 -5.36 -28.37 4.41
CA THR A 97 -5.55 -27.91 3.02
C THR A 97 -6.64 -26.85 2.86
N LEU A 98 -7.78 -27.00 3.53
CA LEU A 98 -8.91 -26.06 3.37
C LEU A 98 -8.57 -24.65 3.87
N PRO A 99 -8.07 -24.44 5.11
CA PRO A 99 -7.61 -23.13 5.56
C PRO A 99 -6.48 -22.57 4.69
N GLY A 100 -5.55 -23.42 4.24
CA GLY A 100 -4.52 -23.03 3.27
C GLY A 100 -5.11 -22.47 1.97
N LEU A 101 -6.08 -23.16 1.37
CA LEU A 101 -6.74 -22.69 0.14
C LEU A 101 -7.49 -21.37 0.34
N VAL A 102 -8.12 -21.16 1.50
CA VAL A 102 -8.73 -19.87 1.84
C VAL A 102 -7.67 -18.78 1.88
N ALA A 103 -6.53 -19.00 2.54
CA ALA A 103 -5.42 -18.04 2.56
C ALA A 103 -4.88 -17.74 1.16
N ALA A 104 -4.75 -18.76 0.30
CA ALA A 104 -4.32 -18.57 -1.09
C ALA A 104 -5.33 -17.76 -1.91
N ALA A 105 -6.63 -18.05 -1.79
CA ALA A 105 -7.68 -17.32 -2.47
C ALA A 105 -7.74 -15.85 -2.02
N SER A 106 -7.63 -15.59 -0.71
CA SER A 106 -7.56 -14.24 -0.16
C SER A 106 -6.35 -13.47 -0.69
N LEU A 107 -5.16 -14.09 -0.75
CA LEU A 107 -3.95 -13.46 -1.31
C LEU A 107 -4.10 -13.13 -2.80
N MET A 108 -4.76 -13.99 -3.59
CA MET A 108 -5.00 -13.72 -5.01
C MET A 108 -5.94 -12.52 -5.21
N ILE A 109 -6.99 -12.41 -4.39
CA ILE A 109 -7.89 -11.26 -4.42
C ILE A 109 -7.14 -10.00 -3.98
N ASP A 110 -6.34 -10.09 -2.93
CA ASP A 110 -5.52 -8.99 -2.41
C ASP A 110 -4.59 -8.42 -3.48
N TYR A 111 -3.92 -9.28 -4.26
CA TYR A 111 -3.07 -8.81 -5.37
C TYR A 111 -3.85 -8.10 -6.49
N VAL A 112 -5.07 -8.58 -6.82
CA VAL A 112 -5.92 -7.91 -7.82
C VAL A 112 -6.39 -6.55 -7.32
N LEU A 113 -6.81 -6.48 -6.05
CA LEU A 113 -7.26 -5.24 -5.42
C LEU A 113 -6.11 -4.24 -5.28
N THR A 114 -4.91 -4.70 -4.90
CA THR A 114 -3.73 -3.86 -4.74
C THR A 114 -3.37 -3.14 -6.05
N VAL A 115 -3.36 -3.85 -7.18
CA VAL A 115 -3.11 -3.22 -8.49
C VAL A 115 -4.23 -2.23 -8.83
N SER A 116 -5.49 -2.61 -8.62
CA SER A 116 -6.64 -1.78 -8.96
C SER A 116 -6.68 -0.48 -8.15
N VAL A 117 -6.53 -0.56 -6.83
CA VAL A 117 -6.56 0.58 -5.92
C VAL A 117 -5.34 1.47 -6.12
N SER A 118 -4.14 0.91 -6.31
CA SER A 118 -2.92 1.69 -6.51
C SER A 118 -2.98 2.51 -7.80
N VAL A 119 -3.48 1.93 -8.90
CA VAL A 119 -3.64 2.68 -10.17
C VAL A 119 -4.68 3.77 -10.00
N SER A 120 -5.85 3.45 -9.44
CA SER A 120 -6.93 4.44 -9.26
C SER A 120 -6.51 5.61 -8.37
N ALA A 121 -5.86 5.33 -7.23
CA ALA A 121 -5.32 6.38 -6.37
C ALA A 121 -4.24 7.22 -7.07
N GLY A 122 -3.37 6.59 -7.88
CA GLY A 122 -2.35 7.29 -8.67
C GLY A 122 -2.95 8.21 -9.73
N VAL A 123 -3.97 7.76 -10.48
CA VAL A 123 -4.66 8.58 -11.48
C VAL A 123 -5.44 9.71 -10.81
N GLN A 124 -6.09 9.44 -9.68
CA GLN A 124 -6.77 10.47 -8.90
C GLN A 124 -5.78 11.56 -8.44
N ALA A 125 -4.60 11.18 -7.95
CA ALA A 125 -3.54 12.13 -7.62
C ALA A 125 -3.12 12.98 -8.84
N LEU A 126 -2.98 12.39 -10.03
CA LEU A 126 -2.69 13.14 -11.26
C LEU A 126 -3.84 14.08 -11.65
N ALA A 127 -5.09 13.66 -11.47
CA ALA A 127 -6.27 14.48 -11.76
C ALA A 127 -6.35 15.73 -10.85
N THR A 128 -5.82 15.67 -9.63
CA THR A 128 -5.71 16.86 -8.76
C THR A 128 -4.73 17.91 -9.31
N LEU A 129 -3.70 17.48 -10.04
CA LEU A 129 -2.69 18.37 -10.63
C LEU A 129 -3.15 18.92 -11.98
N PHE A 130 -3.90 18.13 -12.76
CA PHE A 130 -4.37 18.50 -14.09
C PHE A 130 -5.90 18.46 -14.14
N PRO A 131 -6.59 19.60 -13.91
CA PRO A 131 -8.06 19.65 -13.90
C PRO A 131 -8.71 19.15 -15.20
N ALA A 132 -8.01 19.19 -16.34
CA ALA A 132 -8.48 18.63 -17.60
C ALA A 132 -8.73 17.10 -17.53
N LEU A 133 -8.10 16.40 -16.58
CA LEU A 133 -8.27 14.98 -16.33
C LEU A 133 -9.40 14.66 -15.34
N SER A 134 -10.05 15.66 -14.73
CA SER A 134 -10.94 15.45 -13.58
C SER A 134 -12.32 14.87 -13.92
N SER A 135 -12.65 14.70 -15.21
CA SER A 135 -13.88 14.03 -15.62
C SER A 135 -13.84 12.56 -15.24
N THR A 136 -14.90 12.05 -14.59
CA THR A 136 -15.01 10.65 -14.16
C THR A 136 -14.75 9.67 -15.31
N PHE A 137 -15.28 9.96 -16.50
CA PHE A 137 -15.06 9.12 -17.68
C PHE A 137 -13.59 9.06 -18.10
N THR A 138 -12.88 10.18 -18.02
CA THR A 138 -11.44 10.26 -18.33
C THR A 138 -10.62 9.50 -17.30
N ILE A 139 -10.89 9.64 -16.01
CA ILE A 139 -10.19 8.92 -14.93
C ILE A 139 -10.31 7.40 -15.15
N VAL A 140 -11.53 6.89 -15.30
CA VAL A 140 -11.78 5.45 -15.50
C VAL A 140 -11.09 4.94 -16.77
N SER A 141 -11.10 5.72 -17.85
CA SER A 141 -10.43 5.35 -19.10
C SER A 141 -8.91 5.24 -18.93
N ILE A 142 -8.30 6.16 -18.17
CA ILE A 142 -6.87 6.15 -17.87
C ILE A 142 -6.53 4.98 -16.93
N ASP A 143 -7.35 4.70 -15.92
CA ASP A 143 -7.18 3.55 -15.02
C ASP A 143 -7.09 2.25 -15.81
N VAL A 144 -8.08 1.99 -16.66
CA VAL A 144 -8.12 0.79 -17.51
C VAL A 144 -6.92 0.74 -18.46
N ALA A 145 -6.58 1.88 -19.09
CA ALA A 145 -5.44 1.95 -20.00
C ALA A 145 -4.11 1.66 -19.29
N LEU A 146 -3.90 2.18 -18.08
CA LEU A 146 -2.70 1.95 -17.28
C LEU A 146 -2.61 0.51 -16.79
N VAL A 147 -3.71 -0.10 -16.33
CA VAL A 147 -3.73 -1.53 -15.97
C VAL A 147 -3.35 -2.40 -17.17
N LEU A 148 -3.95 -2.14 -18.35
CA LEU A 148 -3.60 -2.85 -19.59
C LEU A 148 -2.14 -2.61 -20.00
N PHE A 149 -1.63 -1.40 -19.85
CA PHE A 149 -0.25 -1.07 -20.13
C PHE A 149 0.71 -1.83 -19.19
N ILE A 150 0.47 -1.80 -17.87
CA ILE A 150 1.25 -2.55 -16.88
C ILE A 150 1.19 -4.04 -17.17
N MET A 151 0.02 -4.57 -17.54
CA MET A 151 -0.13 -5.97 -17.96
C MET A 151 0.78 -6.28 -19.17
N LEU A 152 0.75 -5.46 -20.23
CA LEU A 152 1.59 -5.65 -21.41
C LEU A 152 3.09 -5.57 -21.07
N VAL A 153 3.49 -4.66 -20.19
CA VAL A 153 4.89 -4.54 -19.73
C VAL A 153 5.31 -5.80 -18.97
N ASN A 154 4.46 -6.32 -18.08
CA ASN A 154 4.73 -7.56 -17.34
C ASN A 154 4.80 -8.78 -18.29
N LEU A 155 3.89 -8.88 -19.26
CA LEU A 155 3.89 -9.96 -20.27
C LEU A 155 5.11 -9.91 -21.21
N ARG A 156 5.75 -8.75 -21.35
CA ARG A 156 6.99 -8.60 -22.12
C ARG A 156 8.25 -8.92 -21.32
N GLY A 157 8.15 -9.13 -20.01
CA GLY A 157 9.29 -9.47 -19.17
C GLY A 157 10.26 -8.30 -18.93
N VAL A 158 9.83 -7.05 -19.12
CA VAL A 158 10.68 -5.84 -18.95
C VAL A 158 11.13 -5.64 -17.49
N ARG A 159 10.57 -6.41 -16.55
CA ARG A 159 10.76 -6.27 -15.10
C ARG A 159 12.09 -6.85 -14.57
N GLU A 160 13.03 -7.20 -15.45
CA GLU A 160 14.29 -7.89 -15.10
C GLU A 160 15.26 -7.02 -14.27
N SER A 161 15.07 -5.70 -14.20
CA SER A 161 15.89 -4.81 -13.35
C SER A 161 15.06 -4.15 -12.25
N GLY A 162 14.86 -4.86 -11.13
CA GLY A 162 14.23 -4.32 -9.92
C GLY A 162 14.88 -3.02 -9.38
N SER A 163 16.08 -2.66 -9.87
CA SER A 163 16.74 -1.38 -9.60
C SER A 163 15.97 -0.16 -10.09
N ILE A 164 15.25 -0.24 -11.22
CA ILE A 164 14.50 0.92 -11.77
C ILE A 164 13.36 1.30 -10.83
N PHE A 165 12.74 0.31 -10.16
CA PHE A 165 11.64 0.53 -9.23
C PHE A 165 12.10 1.02 -7.84
N ALA A 166 13.37 0.87 -7.49
CA ALA A 166 13.87 1.36 -6.20
C ALA A 166 13.95 2.89 -6.13
N ILE A 167 14.24 3.56 -7.26
CA ILE A 167 14.46 5.01 -7.30
C ILE A 167 13.19 5.78 -6.90
N PRO A 168 12.00 5.53 -7.49
CA PRO A 168 10.77 6.22 -7.09
C PRO A 168 10.41 6.01 -5.63
N THR A 169 10.59 4.79 -5.09
CA THR A 169 10.28 4.47 -3.70
C THR A 169 11.09 5.32 -2.72
N TYR A 170 12.40 5.45 -2.94
CA TYR A 170 13.23 6.27 -2.05
C TYR A 170 13.01 7.77 -2.23
N ILE A 171 12.68 8.23 -3.45
CA ILE A 171 12.25 9.62 -3.67
C ILE A 171 10.99 9.90 -2.86
N PHE A 172 10.00 8.99 -2.89
CA PHE A 172 8.77 9.12 -2.12
C PHE A 172 9.02 9.14 -0.61
N ILE A 173 9.84 8.21 -0.08
CA ILE A 173 10.19 8.20 1.35
C ILE A 173 10.86 9.54 1.74
N GLY A 174 11.83 10.00 0.94
CA GLY A 174 12.54 11.25 1.19
C GLY A 174 11.62 12.46 1.16
N SER A 175 10.74 12.56 0.17
CA SER A 175 9.80 13.69 0.04
C SER A 175 8.74 13.68 1.15
N ALA A 176 8.22 12.51 1.51
CA ALA A 176 7.26 12.36 2.62
C ALA A 176 7.89 12.75 3.97
N LEU A 177 9.11 12.27 4.26
CA LEU A 177 9.83 12.64 5.49
C LEU A 177 10.12 14.14 5.54
N LEU A 178 10.55 14.74 4.41
CA LEU A 178 10.79 16.17 4.32
C LEU A 178 9.50 16.96 4.58
N LEU A 179 8.38 16.54 4.00
CA LEU A 179 7.07 17.16 4.22
C LEU A 179 6.66 17.10 5.70
N ILE A 180 6.84 15.95 6.36
CA ILE A 180 6.55 15.78 7.79
C ILE A 180 7.44 16.68 8.65
N ILE A 181 8.76 16.69 8.40
CA ILE A 181 9.72 17.49 9.18
C ILE A 181 9.43 18.98 9.03
N VAL A 182 9.28 19.47 7.79
CA VAL A 182 8.99 20.89 7.53
C VAL A 182 7.63 21.27 8.10
N GLY A 183 6.61 20.42 7.97
CA GLY A 183 5.28 20.62 8.55
C GLY A 183 5.32 20.73 10.07
N ALA A 184 6.04 19.82 10.75
CA ALA A 184 6.21 19.84 12.20
C ALA A 184 6.97 21.09 12.65
N LEU A 185 8.07 21.45 11.98
CA LEU A 185 8.83 22.65 12.29
C LEU A 185 7.97 23.92 12.16
N LYS A 186 7.19 24.03 11.08
CA LYS A 186 6.29 25.16 10.86
C LYS A 186 5.19 25.25 11.92
N SER A 187 4.62 24.10 12.30
CA SER A 187 3.53 24.00 13.28
C SER A 187 3.99 24.35 14.69
N PHE A 188 5.12 23.79 15.14
CA PHE A 188 5.56 23.93 16.54
C PHE A 188 6.48 25.12 16.82
N PHE A 189 7.28 25.56 15.84
CA PHE A 189 8.35 26.55 16.09
C PHE A 189 8.16 27.88 15.37
N ILE A 190 7.50 27.91 14.21
CA ILE A 190 7.46 29.10 13.34
C ILE A 190 6.16 29.90 13.51
N GLN A 191 5.21 29.44 14.35
CA GLN A 191 3.85 30.00 14.45
C GLN A 191 3.26 30.28 13.05
N HIS A 192 3.39 29.31 12.15
CA HIS A 192 2.77 29.45 10.84
C HIS A 192 1.26 29.27 11.03
N ASN A 193 0.49 30.36 10.84
CA ASN A 193 -0.94 30.22 10.62
C ASN A 193 -1.09 29.40 9.33
N PRO A 194 -1.53 28.13 9.40
CA PRO A 194 -1.74 27.37 8.19
C PRO A 194 -2.69 28.18 7.32
N VAL A 195 -2.40 28.26 6.02
CA VAL A 195 -3.40 28.68 5.05
C VAL A 195 -4.43 27.56 5.03
N ILE A 196 -5.31 27.54 6.02
CA ILE A 196 -6.50 26.72 6.01
C ILE A 196 -7.30 27.31 4.86
N GLY A 197 -7.21 26.69 3.68
CA GLY A 197 -8.12 27.01 2.58
C GLY A 197 -9.55 26.99 3.13
N HIS A 198 -10.47 27.75 2.52
CA HIS A 198 -11.85 27.90 3.01
C HIS A 198 -12.42 26.57 3.54
N PHE A 199 -12.39 26.39 4.86
CA PHE A 199 -12.80 25.15 5.49
C PHE A 199 -14.32 25.09 5.37
N GLN A 200 -14.80 24.28 4.44
CA GLN A 200 -16.22 24.01 4.34
C GLN A 200 -16.58 23.06 5.48
N TYR A 201 -17.25 23.61 6.48
CA TYR A 201 -17.76 22.82 7.58
C TYR A 201 -18.71 21.74 7.03
N VAL A 202 -18.35 20.48 7.22
CA VAL A 202 -19.23 19.35 6.94
C VAL A 202 -20.02 19.05 8.21
N ALA A 203 -21.34 19.19 8.12
CA ALA A 203 -22.27 18.88 9.19
C ALA A 203 -22.34 17.37 9.45
N THR A 204 -22.59 16.99 10.69
CA THR A 204 -22.80 15.60 11.10
C THR A 204 -24.06 15.05 10.44
N THR A 205 -23.92 13.97 9.68
CA THR A 205 -25.04 13.20 9.09
C THR A 205 -25.33 11.94 9.88
N GLU A 206 -24.33 11.36 10.54
CA GLU A 206 -24.44 10.19 11.41
C GLU A 206 -23.79 10.45 12.77
N PRO A 207 -24.36 9.94 13.88
CA PRO A 207 -23.73 10.12 15.19
C PRO A 207 -22.38 9.40 15.26
N LEU A 208 -21.41 10.02 15.95
CA LEU A 208 -20.16 9.36 16.26
C LEU A 208 -20.43 8.16 17.18
N SER A 209 -20.30 6.96 16.62
CA SER A 209 -20.49 5.70 17.34
C SER A 209 -19.20 4.90 17.38
N ILE A 210 -19.10 3.98 18.34
CA ILE A 210 -17.97 3.03 18.38
C ILE A 210 -17.88 2.22 17.08
N PHE A 211 -19.03 1.88 16.48
CA PHE A 211 -19.09 1.18 15.20
C PHE A 211 -18.46 2.01 14.08
N LEU A 212 -18.75 3.32 14.02
CA LEU A 212 -18.14 4.20 13.03
C LEU A 212 -16.63 4.31 13.21
N ILE A 213 -16.15 4.41 14.46
CA ILE A 213 -14.72 4.43 14.76
C ILE A 213 -14.06 3.12 14.30
N LEU A 214 -14.66 1.97 14.62
CA LEU A 214 -14.16 0.66 14.19
C LEU A 214 -14.21 0.49 12.67
N ARG A 215 -15.22 1.05 12.00
CA ARG A 215 -15.33 1.07 10.53
C ARG A 215 -14.22 1.92 9.91
N SER A 216 -13.93 3.09 10.48
CA SER A 216 -12.82 3.93 10.05
C SER A 216 -11.47 3.28 10.29
N PHE A 217 -11.30 2.60 11.42
CA PHE A 217 -10.13 1.77 11.70
C PHE A 217 -9.97 0.65 10.66
N ALA A 218 -11.04 -0.10 10.38
CA ALA A 218 -11.03 -1.18 9.39
C ALA A 218 -10.69 -0.66 7.98
N ALA A 219 -11.22 0.51 7.58
CA ALA A 219 -10.85 1.15 6.31
C ALA A 219 -9.38 1.57 6.28
N GLY A 220 -8.87 2.11 7.39
CA GLY A 220 -7.46 2.49 7.54
C GLY A 220 -6.48 1.33 7.57
N CYS A 221 -6.91 0.11 7.95
CA CYS A 221 -6.08 -1.10 7.88
C CYS A 221 -5.59 -1.42 6.45
N ALA A 222 -6.16 -0.78 5.42
CA ALA A 222 -5.60 -0.79 4.06
C ALA A 222 -4.13 -0.31 4.03
N ALA A 223 -3.67 0.48 5.01
CA ALA A 223 -2.26 0.87 5.16
C ALA A 223 -1.31 -0.32 5.42
N MET A 224 -1.83 -1.47 5.84
CA MET A 224 -1.04 -2.64 6.23
C MET A 224 -0.84 -3.66 5.09
N THR A 225 -1.58 -3.53 3.99
CA THR A 225 -1.41 -4.38 2.80
C THR A 225 0.00 -4.20 2.23
N GLY A 226 0.59 -5.24 1.65
CA GLY A 226 1.97 -5.20 1.14
C GLY A 226 3.01 -5.71 2.15
N THR A 227 2.64 -5.94 3.41
CA THR A 227 3.56 -6.60 4.37
C THR A 227 3.71 -8.09 4.07
N GLU A 228 2.67 -8.71 3.54
CA GLU A 228 2.68 -10.08 3.06
C GLU A 228 3.61 -10.26 1.85
N ALA A 229 3.73 -9.27 0.97
CA ALA A 229 4.67 -9.29 -0.16
C ALA A 229 6.13 -9.51 0.28
N ILE A 230 6.55 -8.91 1.41
CA ILE A 230 7.89 -9.11 1.98
C ILE A 230 8.06 -10.56 2.47
N SER A 231 7.04 -11.10 3.15
CA SER A 231 7.05 -12.47 3.67
C SER A 231 7.04 -13.55 2.57
N ASN A 232 6.34 -13.28 1.46
CA ASN A 232 6.32 -14.13 0.27
C ASN A 232 7.63 -14.02 -0.54
N GLY A 233 8.27 -12.84 -0.51
CA GLY A 233 9.47 -12.52 -1.27
C GLY A 233 10.80 -12.95 -0.66
N ILE A 234 10.82 -13.71 0.46
CA ILE A 234 12.06 -14.15 1.13
C ILE A 234 13.06 -14.80 0.16
N PRO A 235 12.67 -15.70 -0.77
CA PRO A 235 13.62 -16.35 -1.68
C PRO A 235 14.34 -15.38 -2.62
N ALA A 236 13.80 -14.17 -2.84
CA ALA A 236 14.38 -13.15 -3.69
C ALA A 236 15.55 -12.39 -3.03
N PHE A 237 15.71 -12.48 -1.71
CA PHE A 237 16.81 -11.84 -0.99
C PHE A 237 18.13 -12.60 -1.19
N LYS A 238 19.26 -11.86 -1.27
CA LYS A 238 20.58 -12.46 -1.09
C LYS A 238 20.70 -13.08 0.30
N LYS A 239 21.25 -14.30 0.37
CA LYS A 239 21.60 -14.93 1.65
C LYS A 239 22.56 -14.02 2.42
N PRO A 240 22.42 -13.92 3.76
CA PRO A 240 23.30 -13.14 4.60
C PRO A 240 24.75 -13.60 4.51
#